data_AF-A0A0C9YJ85-F1
#
_entry.id   AF-A0A0C9YJ85-F1
#
_cell.length_a   1.000
_cell.length_b   1.000
_cell.length_c   1.000
_cell.angle_alpha   90.00
_cell.angle_beta   90.00
_cell.angle_gamma   90.00
#
_symmetry.space_group_name_H-M   'P 1'
#
loop_
_entity.id
_entity.type
_entity.pdbx_description
1 polymer ?
#
loop_
_entity_poly.entity_id
_entity_poly.type
_entity_poly.pdbx_seq_one_letter_code
_entity_poly.pdbx_strand_id
1 'polypeptide(L)'
;MWGRCVNDAVRKFLQFQISTNVTAVVVTSVTAVASSSESSVLSAVQLLWINIIMDTFAALALATDPPSPTLLHRKPDKLSAPLFSVDMYKQIFIQSTYQIIVVLLFHFLGLKILGFANTSENDSIVQTLVFNTFVFAQIFNSVNSRRLDRNLNVFEGLFRNHYFIIITLIEIVVQVVIVFIGGAAFQVTRMGGREWGISLGLGAVSLPLGTLIRLLPNEPFERFFIWLRLLPRPEELPTVRPDAAEWNSAIELVRDNLATFTNLRGGRVRSSSFVGKSRSARLQEYRKVPLPSIMTMVPTLIASSIGAGWAPQARGSLSDPARYDPSRSSAALWEGKFQIHPDTKPDDPIFQNWGGRG
;
A
#
# COMPACT_ATOMS: atom_id res chain seq x y z
N MET A 1 10.83 15.58 -5.47
CA MET A 1 11.06 15.48 -4.01
C MET A 1 9.73 15.32 -3.25
N TRP A 2 8.81 16.27 -3.37
CA TRP A 2 7.49 16.25 -2.72
C TRP A 2 6.67 14.97 -2.96
N GLY A 3 6.54 14.48 -4.20
CA GLY A 3 5.80 13.25 -4.48
C GLY A 3 6.36 11.99 -3.78
N ARG A 4 7.69 11.91 -3.59
CA ARG A 4 8.31 10.82 -2.82
C ARG A 4 8.00 10.95 -1.34
N CYS A 5 8.05 12.17 -0.81
CA CYS A 5 7.70 12.48 0.58
C CYS A 5 6.25 12.10 0.89
N VAL A 6 5.31 12.42 -0.02
CA VAL A 6 3.89 12.06 0.14
C VAL A 6 3.70 10.54 0.09
N ASN A 7 4.34 9.84 -0.84
CA ASN A 7 4.25 8.37 -0.91
C ASN A 7 4.79 7.72 0.38
N ASP A 8 5.94 8.16 0.88
CA ASP A 8 6.48 7.64 2.13
C ASP A 8 5.58 7.97 3.33
N ALA A 9 5.02 9.19 3.41
CA ALA A 9 4.07 9.56 4.45
C ALA A 9 2.81 8.68 4.43
N VAL A 10 2.27 8.38 3.24
CA VAL A 10 1.13 7.46 3.08
C VAL A 10 1.51 6.05 3.54
N ARG A 11 2.70 5.55 3.20
CA ARG A 11 3.15 4.23 3.65
C ARG A 11 3.30 4.15 5.18
N LYS A 12 3.89 5.17 5.82
CA LYS A 12 4.00 5.28 7.29
C LYS A 12 2.62 5.27 7.95
N PHE A 13 1.71 6.07 7.40
CA PHE A 13 0.34 6.17 7.89
C PHE A 13 -0.39 4.82 7.77
N LEU A 14 -0.32 4.17 6.60
CA LEU A 14 -0.95 2.86 6.39
C LEU A 14 -0.35 1.79 7.30
N GLN A 15 0.97 1.79 7.50
CA GLN A 15 1.63 0.87 8.44
C GLN A 15 1.07 1.01 9.85
N PHE A 16 0.98 2.24 10.34
CA PHE A 16 0.44 2.55 11.65
C PHE A 16 -1.04 2.16 11.75
N GLN A 17 -1.88 2.67 10.84
CA GLN A 17 -3.33 2.49 10.88
C GLN A 17 -3.75 1.02 10.73
N ILE A 18 -3.06 0.24 9.89
CA ILE A 18 -3.39 -1.18 9.74
C ILE A 18 -3.00 -1.96 11.00
N SER A 19 -1.85 -1.66 11.60
CA SER A 19 -1.45 -2.30 12.85
C SER A 19 -2.42 -1.98 13.99
N THR A 20 -2.83 -0.71 14.15
CA THR A 20 -3.78 -0.29 15.20
C THR A 20 -5.15 -0.93 15.00
N ASN A 21 -5.70 -0.87 13.78
CA ASN A 21 -7.03 -1.41 13.48
C ASN A 21 -7.09 -2.93 13.61
N VAL A 22 -6.09 -3.66 13.08
CA VAL A 22 -6.03 -5.12 13.23
C VAL A 22 -5.96 -5.50 14.70
N THR A 23 -5.10 -4.83 15.47
CA THR A 23 -4.97 -5.09 16.90
C THR A 23 -6.28 -4.82 17.64
N ALA A 24 -6.92 -3.68 17.38
CA ALA A 24 -8.19 -3.31 18.01
C ALA A 24 -9.28 -4.35 17.72
N VAL A 25 -9.49 -4.71 16.44
CA VAL A 25 -10.50 -5.69 16.04
C VAL A 25 -10.24 -7.06 16.63
N VAL A 26 -8.99 -7.53 16.64
CA VAL A 26 -8.65 -8.85 17.19
C VAL A 26 -8.84 -8.86 18.71
N VAL A 27 -8.34 -7.84 19.42
CA VAL A 27 -8.51 -7.72 20.88
C VAL A 27 -9.99 -7.73 21.25
N THR A 28 -10.81 -6.92 20.58
CA THR A 28 -12.24 -6.83 20.91
C THR A 28 -12.96 -8.13 20.59
N SER A 29 -12.64 -8.76 19.46
CA SER A 29 -13.26 -10.02 19.06
C SER A 29 -12.90 -11.15 20.01
N VAL A 30 -11.60 -11.33 20.31
CA VAL A 30 -11.14 -12.39 21.22
C VAL A 30 -11.69 -12.20 22.61
N THR A 31 -11.71 -10.96 23.10
CA THR A 31 -12.26 -10.68 24.43
C THR A 31 -13.76 -10.93 24.50
N ALA A 32 -14.53 -10.45 23.52
CA ALA A 32 -15.96 -10.65 23.49
C ALA A 32 -16.34 -12.14 23.46
N VAL A 33 -15.57 -12.96 22.75
CA VAL A 33 -15.77 -14.42 22.69
C VAL A 33 -15.36 -15.12 23.99
N ALA A 34 -14.32 -14.64 24.66
CA ALA A 34 -13.81 -15.27 25.88
C ALA A 34 -14.55 -14.86 27.15
N SER A 35 -15.27 -13.73 27.14
CA SER A 35 -16.04 -13.25 28.28
C SER A 35 -17.41 -13.93 28.35
N SER A 36 -17.70 -14.58 29.48
CA SER A 36 -19.02 -15.20 29.75
C SER A 36 -20.14 -14.17 29.96
N SER A 37 -19.78 -12.88 30.12
CA SER A 37 -20.72 -11.76 30.26
C SER A 37 -20.81 -10.89 29.00
N GLU A 38 -20.24 -11.34 27.87
CA GLU A 38 -20.21 -10.61 26.57
C GLU A 38 -19.62 -9.19 26.63
N SER A 39 -18.98 -8.82 27.74
CA SER A 39 -18.37 -7.51 27.91
C SER A 39 -16.98 -7.48 27.28
N SER A 40 -16.80 -6.59 26.30
CA SER A 40 -15.51 -6.31 25.69
C SER A 40 -14.58 -5.59 26.68
N VAL A 41 -13.28 -5.88 26.62
CA VAL A 41 -12.20 -5.26 27.43
C VAL A 41 -12.21 -3.75 27.28
N LEU A 42 -12.49 -3.31 26.06
CA LEU A 42 -12.58 -1.91 25.70
C LEU A 42 -14.05 -1.58 25.46
N SER A 43 -14.53 -0.56 26.19
CA SER A 43 -15.86 0.01 25.94
C SER A 43 -15.95 0.52 24.50
N ALA A 44 -17.16 0.51 23.92
CA ALA A 44 -17.40 1.04 22.58
C ALA A 44 -16.89 2.49 22.43
N VAL A 45 -17.04 3.31 23.48
CA VAL A 45 -16.55 4.70 23.51
C VAL A 45 -15.02 4.77 23.52
N GLN A 46 -14.36 3.87 24.25
CA GLN A 46 -12.89 3.79 24.30
C GLN A 46 -12.32 3.38 22.95
N LEU A 47 -12.93 2.39 22.29
CA LEU A 47 -12.54 1.97 20.93
C LEU A 47 -12.74 3.07 19.90
N LEU A 48 -13.87 3.79 19.99
CA LEU A 48 -14.16 4.92 19.11
C LEU A 48 -13.10 6.02 19.26
N TRP A 49 -12.73 6.36 20.49
CA TRP A 49 -11.68 7.34 20.76
C TRP A 49 -10.34 6.96 20.11
N ILE A 50 -9.95 5.69 20.23
CA ILE A 50 -8.69 5.20 19.68
C ILE A 50 -8.74 5.20 18.15
N ASN A 51 -9.76 4.57 17.55
CA ASN A 51 -9.86 4.42 16.10
C ASN A 51 -10.12 5.74 15.35
N ILE A 52 -10.87 6.67 15.95
CA ILE A 52 -11.24 7.91 15.27
C ILE A 52 -10.29 9.04 15.62
N ILE A 53 -9.90 9.22 16.88
CA ILE A 53 -9.25 10.46 17.30
C ILE A 53 -7.73 10.26 17.42
N MET A 54 -7.30 9.24 18.14
CA MET A 54 -5.87 8.93 18.27
C MET A 54 -5.25 8.59 16.91
N ASP A 55 -5.91 7.72 16.15
CA ASP A 55 -5.40 7.34 14.83
C ASP A 55 -5.36 8.53 13.86
N THR A 56 -6.30 9.48 13.97
CA THR A 56 -6.30 10.70 13.14
C THR A 56 -5.19 11.68 13.54
N PHE A 57 -4.93 11.86 14.84
CA PHE A 57 -3.83 12.70 15.29
C PHE A 57 -2.47 12.11 14.92
N ALA A 58 -2.28 10.80 15.12
CA ALA A 58 -1.09 10.10 14.69
C ALA A 58 -0.91 10.16 13.16
N ALA A 59 -2.00 10.04 12.38
CA ALA A 59 -1.96 10.21 10.93
C ALA A 59 -1.49 11.61 10.53
N LEU A 60 -2.02 12.65 11.16
CA LEU A 60 -1.63 14.04 10.93
C LEU A 60 -0.15 14.27 11.29
N ALA A 61 0.31 13.69 12.40
CA ALA A 61 1.70 13.75 12.83
C ALA A 61 2.66 13.08 11.83
N LEU A 62 2.26 11.94 11.25
CA LEU A 62 3.04 11.21 10.25
C LEU A 62 3.01 11.90 8.87
N ALA A 63 1.90 12.54 8.51
CA ALA A 63 1.74 13.26 7.25
C ALA A 63 2.56 14.57 7.19
N THR A 64 2.87 15.16 8.35
CA THR A 64 3.60 16.43 8.48
C THR A 64 5.12 16.25 8.62
N ASP A 65 5.64 15.04 8.40
CA ASP A 65 7.08 14.78 8.40
C ASP A 65 7.79 15.59 7.31
N PRO A 66 8.82 16.40 7.66
CA PRO A 66 9.51 17.24 6.68
C PRO A 66 10.27 16.40 5.65
N PRO A 67 10.37 16.85 4.40
CA PRO A 67 11.07 16.11 3.35
C PRO A 67 12.55 15.97 3.68
N SER A 68 13.03 14.72 3.70
CA SER A 68 14.46 14.43 3.94
C SER A 68 15.25 14.40 2.62
N PRO A 69 16.44 15.02 2.54
CA PRO A 69 17.29 14.94 1.34
C PRO A 69 17.75 13.50 1.04
N THR A 70 17.73 12.61 2.03
CA THR A 70 18.00 11.18 1.84
C THR A 70 17.05 10.51 0.84
N LEU A 71 15.84 11.06 0.64
CA LEU A 71 14.86 10.56 -0.33
C LEU A 71 15.30 10.72 -1.79
N LEU A 72 16.27 11.59 -2.06
CA LEU A 72 16.81 11.80 -3.41
C LEU A 72 17.86 10.74 -3.79
N HIS A 73 18.57 10.17 -2.81
CA HIS A 73 19.61 9.17 -3.04
C HIS A 73 19.08 7.76 -3.33
N ARG A 74 17.80 7.50 -3.02
CA ARG A 74 17.14 6.22 -3.33
C ARG A 74 16.74 6.15 -4.80
N LYS A 75 16.92 4.96 -5.41
CA LYS A 75 16.45 4.65 -6.77
C LYS A 75 14.92 4.86 -6.86
N PRO A 76 14.38 5.32 -8.01
CA PRO A 76 12.94 5.47 -8.18
C PRO A 76 12.21 4.15 -7.94
N ASP A 77 11.10 4.20 -7.21
CA ASP A 77 10.23 3.03 -7.06
C ASP A 77 9.57 2.69 -8.40
N LYS A 78 9.52 1.40 -8.73
CA LYS A 78 8.82 0.91 -9.93
C LYS A 78 7.31 1.11 -9.76
N LEU A 79 6.59 1.36 -10.85
CA LEU A 79 5.13 1.49 -10.85
C LEU A 79 4.44 0.20 -10.36
N SER A 80 5.07 -0.96 -10.57
CA SER A 80 4.61 -2.28 -10.13
C SER A 80 5.12 -2.68 -8.74
N ALA A 81 5.85 -1.81 -8.03
CA ALA A 81 6.36 -2.15 -6.71
C ALA A 81 5.18 -2.25 -5.71
N PRO A 82 5.16 -3.27 -4.84
CA PRO A 82 4.10 -3.41 -3.85
C PRO A 82 4.09 -2.21 -2.90
N LEU A 83 2.89 -1.76 -2.54
CA LEU A 83 2.69 -0.67 -1.57
C LEU A 83 3.19 -1.07 -0.18
N PHE A 84 3.02 -2.34 0.17
CA PHE A 84 3.51 -2.95 1.40
C PHE A 84 4.82 -3.68 1.16
N SER A 85 5.89 -3.20 1.79
CA SER A 85 7.19 -3.87 1.80
C SER A 85 7.22 -4.99 2.83
N VAL A 86 8.12 -5.97 2.66
CA VAL A 86 8.32 -7.08 3.61
C VAL A 86 8.59 -6.56 5.02
N ASP A 87 9.43 -5.54 5.15
CA ASP A 87 9.72 -4.90 6.44
C ASP A 87 8.49 -4.28 7.09
N MET A 88 7.56 -3.73 6.30
CA MET A 88 6.32 -3.12 6.77
C MET A 88 5.36 -4.17 7.31
N TYR A 89 5.16 -5.28 6.57
CA TYR A 89 4.35 -6.41 7.04
C TYR A 89 4.93 -7.06 8.30
N LYS A 90 6.25 -7.23 8.35
CA LYS A 90 6.95 -7.76 9.52
C LYS A 90 6.70 -6.89 10.75
N GLN A 91 6.80 -5.57 10.60
CA GLN A 91 6.52 -4.63 11.69
C GLN A 91 5.05 -4.72 12.14
N ILE A 92 4.10 -4.64 11.20
CA ILE A 92 2.66 -4.71 11.48
C ILE A 92 2.33 -6.01 12.22
N PHE A 93 2.80 -7.15 11.72
CA PHE A 93 2.44 -8.45 12.29
C PHE A 93 2.98 -8.61 13.71
N ILE A 94 4.30 -8.45 13.90
CA ILE A 94 4.94 -8.72 15.20
C ILE A 94 4.45 -7.73 16.26
N GLN A 95 4.29 -6.46 15.90
CA GLN A 95 3.80 -5.46 16.82
C GLN A 95 2.34 -5.71 17.23
N SER A 96 1.48 -6.02 16.26
CA SER A 96 0.07 -6.31 16.55
C SER A 96 -0.05 -7.55 17.44
N THR A 97 0.71 -8.61 17.13
CA THR A 97 0.77 -9.81 17.98
C THR A 97 1.23 -9.49 19.41
N TYR A 98 2.28 -8.68 19.57
CA TYR A 98 2.74 -8.25 20.89
C TYR A 98 1.65 -7.48 21.65
N GLN A 99 1.03 -6.48 21.02
CA GLN A 99 -0.02 -5.69 21.65
C GLN A 99 -1.23 -6.56 22.04
N ILE A 100 -1.67 -7.47 21.17
CA ILE A 100 -2.72 -8.45 21.47
C ILE A 100 -2.35 -9.27 22.70
N ILE A 101 -1.15 -9.85 22.74
CA ILE A 101 -0.70 -10.70 23.86
C ILE A 101 -0.68 -9.90 25.17
N VAL A 102 -0.12 -8.69 25.18
CA VAL A 102 -0.05 -7.85 26.39
C VAL A 102 -1.45 -7.50 26.88
N VAL A 103 -2.33 -7.07 25.98
CA VAL A 103 -3.71 -6.68 26.34
C VAL A 103 -4.49 -7.88 26.89
N LEU A 104 -4.43 -9.04 26.22
CA LEU A 104 -5.13 -10.24 26.68
C LEU A 104 -4.55 -10.76 28.00
N LEU A 105 -3.23 -10.75 28.16
CA LEU A 105 -2.56 -11.18 29.39
C LEU A 105 -2.98 -10.31 30.58
N PHE A 106 -3.01 -8.99 30.42
CA PHE A 106 -3.49 -8.10 31.48
C PHE A 106 -5.00 -8.16 31.68
N HIS A 107 -5.78 -8.47 30.65
CA HIS A 107 -7.20 -8.68 30.83
C HIS A 107 -7.51 -9.92 31.68
N PHE A 108 -6.97 -11.10 31.33
CA PHE A 108 -7.29 -12.34 32.05
C PHE A 108 -6.51 -12.51 33.35
N LEU A 109 -5.27 -12.03 33.39
CA LEU A 109 -4.33 -12.29 34.48
C LEU A 109 -3.95 -11.01 35.26
N GLY A 110 -4.50 -9.85 34.90
CA GLY A 110 -4.16 -8.57 35.51
C GLY A 110 -4.40 -8.54 37.02
N LEU A 111 -5.53 -9.09 37.50
CA LEU A 111 -5.83 -9.17 38.93
C LEU A 111 -4.78 -9.97 39.71
N LYS A 112 -4.34 -11.11 39.14
CA LYS A 112 -3.31 -11.96 39.75
C LYS A 112 -1.92 -11.35 39.69
N ILE A 113 -1.57 -10.69 38.58
CA ILE A 113 -0.28 -10.05 38.36
C ILE A 113 -0.12 -8.81 39.25
N LEU A 114 -1.19 -8.04 39.45
CA LEU A 114 -1.20 -6.86 40.30
C LEU A 114 -1.40 -7.19 41.79
N GLY A 115 -1.70 -8.45 42.12
CA GLY A 115 -1.90 -8.92 43.48
C GLY A 115 -3.18 -8.39 44.13
N PHE A 116 -4.19 -8.04 43.33
CA PHE A 116 -5.46 -7.52 43.82
C PHE A 116 -6.43 -8.65 44.18
N ALA A 117 -7.30 -8.41 45.17
CA ALA A 117 -8.41 -9.30 45.46
C ALA A 117 -9.46 -9.24 44.34
N ASN A 118 -10.19 -10.33 44.11
CA ASN A 118 -11.27 -10.39 43.13
C ASN A 118 -12.48 -9.57 43.62
N THR A 119 -12.45 -8.25 43.38
CA THR A 119 -13.50 -7.29 43.73
C THR A 119 -13.87 -6.51 42.47
N SER A 120 -15.14 -6.13 42.32
CA SER A 120 -15.66 -5.38 41.15
C SER A 120 -14.94 -4.04 40.90
N GLU A 121 -14.50 -3.37 41.97
CA GLU A 121 -13.69 -2.16 41.89
C GLU A 121 -12.31 -2.42 41.24
N ASN A 122 -11.67 -3.53 41.61
CA ASN A 122 -10.36 -3.89 41.07
C ASN A 122 -10.44 -4.30 39.60
N ASP A 123 -11.55 -4.90 39.17
CA ASP A 123 -11.78 -5.21 37.75
C ASP A 123 -11.85 -3.93 36.90
N SER A 124 -12.54 -2.90 37.40
CA SER A 124 -12.62 -1.58 36.74
C SER A 124 -11.26 -0.89 36.65
N ILE A 125 -10.39 -1.08 37.65
CA ILE A 125 -9.00 -0.59 37.63
C ILE A 125 -8.19 -1.33 36.57
N VAL A 126 -8.32 -2.66 36.47
CA VAL A 126 -7.62 -3.46 35.46
C VAL A 126 -8.08 -3.09 34.05
N GLN A 127 -9.38 -2.93 33.81
CA GLN A 127 -9.91 -2.47 32.52
C GLN A 127 -9.36 -1.09 32.15
N THR A 128 -9.28 -0.17 33.11
CA THR A 128 -8.67 1.15 32.88
C THR A 128 -7.18 1.05 32.58
N LEU A 129 -6.45 0.16 33.27
CA LEU A 129 -5.04 -0.08 33.02
C LEU A 129 -4.80 -0.65 31.63
N VAL A 130 -5.66 -1.59 31.18
CA VAL A 130 -5.59 -2.18 29.85
C VAL A 130 -5.86 -1.11 28.79
N PHE A 131 -6.91 -0.30 28.95
CA PHE A 131 -7.19 0.84 28.08
C PHE A 131 -5.99 1.78 28.01
N ASN A 132 -5.44 2.21 29.15
CA ASN A 132 -4.32 3.13 29.21
C ASN A 132 -3.04 2.55 28.57
N THR A 133 -2.75 1.28 28.84
CA THR A 133 -1.62 0.56 28.24
C THR A 133 -1.76 0.48 26.73
N PHE A 134 -2.96 0.19 26.24
CA PHE A 134 -3.24 0.09 24.82
C PHE A 134 -3.05 1.44 24.12
N VAL A 135 -3.54 2.54 24.72
CA VAL A 135 -3.29 3.91 24.21
C VAL A 135 -1.79 4.21 24.14
N PHE A 136 -1.05 4.00 25.23
CA PHE A 136 0.40 4.26 25.22
C PHE A 136 1.12 3.39 24.19
N ALA A 137 0.75 2.12 24.07
CA ALA A 137 1.31 1.24 23.05
C ALA A 137 1.07 1.76 21.63
N GLN A 138 -0.03 2.46 21.36
CA GLN A 138 -0.25 3.12 20.06
C GLN A 138 0.56 4.39 19.87
N ILE A 139 0.72 5.21 20.92
CA ILE A 139 1.61 6.38 20.86
C ILE A 139 3.04 5.94 20.54
N PHE A 140 3.53 4.89 21.21
CA PHE A 140 4.85 4.35 20.92
C PHE A 140 4.93 3.63 19.57
N ASN A 141 3.83 3.03 19.11
CA ASN A 141 3.72 2.52 17.75
C ASN A 141 3.88 3.62 16.69
N SER A 142 3.25 4.78 16.88
CA SER A 142 3.33 5.88 15.92
C SER A 142 4.78 6.36 15.74
N VAL A 143 5.56 6.37 16.84
CA VAL A 143 7.00 6.65 16.82
C VAL A 143 7.77 5.60 15.99
N ASN A 144 7.47 4.32 16.18
CA ASN A 144 8.08 3.24 15.38
C ASN A 144 7.71 3.30 13.90
N SER A 145 6.47 3.65 13.58
CA SER A 145 5.95 3.72 12.21
C SER A 145 6.44 4.96 11.44
N ARG A 146 7.04 5.94 12.13
CA ARG A 146 7.61 7.14 11.51
C ARG A 146 8.78 6.86 10.56
N ARG A 147 9.51 5.77 10.77
CA ARG A 147 10.68 5.40 9.95
C ARG A 147 10.40 4.09 9.22
N LEU A 148 10.35 4.09 7.89
CA LEU A 148 10.29 2.85 7.10
C LEU A 148 11.67 2.23 6.84
N ASP A 149 12.75 2.98 7.07
CA ASP A 149 14.11 2.52 6.80
C ASP A 149 14.61 1.53 7.85
N ARG A 150 15.49 0.61 7.45
CA ARG A 150 16.11 -0.42 8.32
C ARG A 150 17.12 0.15 9.35
N ASN A 151 17.23 1.47 9.46
CA ASN A 151 18.12 2.11 10.43
C ASN A 151 17.60 1.92 11.87
N LEU A 152 18.54 1.72 12.80
CA LEU A 152 18.26 1.36 14.19
C LEU A 152 17.86 2.56 15.06
N ASN A 153 18.21 3.78 14.64
CA ASN A 153 17.92 4.99 15.41
C ASN A 153 16.48 5.51 15.14
N VAL A 154 15.50 4.96 15.86
CA VAL A 154 14.10 5.44 15.82
C VAL A 154 13.96 6.86 16.38
N PHE A 155 14.85 7.25 17.30
CA PHE A 155 14.88 8.60 17.90
C PHE A 155 15.60 9.65 17.04
N GLU A 156 16.35 9.25 16.01
CA GLU A 156 17.09 10.20 15.20
C GLU A 156 16.15 11.06 14.38
N GLY A 157 16.22 12.37 14.57
CA GLY A 157 15.30 13.33 13.96
C GLY A 157 13.94 13.43 14.66
N LEU A 158 13.74 12.78 15.82
CA LEU A 158 12.52 12.93 16.63
C LEU A 158 12.28 14.41 16.94
N PHE A 159 13.28 15.04 17.54
CA PHE A 159 13.32 16.47 17.92
C PHE A 159 13.37 17.46 16.75
N ARG A 160 13.58 16.98 15.53
CA ARG A 160 13.59 17.86 14.34
C ARG A 160 12.17 18.15 13.84
N ASN A 161 11.21 17.25 14.08
CA ASN A 161 9.82 17.45 13.70
C ASN A 161 9.00 17.95 14.91
N HIS A 162 8.86 19.27 15.01
CA HIS A 162 8.10 19.92 16.08
C HIS A 162 6.61 19.57 16.03
N TYR A 163 6.03 19.38 14.84
CA TYR A 163 4.62 19.00 14.71
C TYR A 163 4.35 17.63 15.30
N PHE A 164 5.22 16.65 15.05
CA PHE A 164 5.11 15.33 15.64
C PHE A 164 5.13 15.40 17.18
N ILE A 165 6.07 16.16 17.76
CA ILE A 165 6.18 16.31 19.22
C ILE A 165 4.95 17.00 19.80
N ILE A 166 4.45 18.07 19.17
CA ILE A 166 3.27 18.79 19.64
C ILE A 166 2.05 17.87 19.63
N ILE A 167 1.84 17.13 18.54
CA ILE A 167 0.69 16.23 18.42
C ILE A 167 0.78 15.07 19.43
N THR A 168 1.95 14.43 19.56
CA THR A 168 2.15 13.38 20.58
C THR A 168 1.97 13.92 22.00
N LEU A 169 2.39 15.15 22.29
CA LEU A 169 2.17 15.77 23.59
C LEU A 169 0.68 16.04 23.84
N ILE A 170 -0.06 16.49 22.81
CA ILE A 170 -1.51 16.64 22.87
C ILE A 170 -2.17 15.27 23.15
N GLU A 171 -1.77 14.19 22.48
CA GLU A 171 -2.28 12.85 22.72
C GLU A 171 -2.07 12.41 24.17
N ILE A 172 -0.88 12.61 24.73
CA ILE A 172 -0.57 12.28 26.13
C ILE A 172 -1.41 13.12 27.09
N VAL A 173 -1.54 14.44 26.85
CA VAL A 173 -2.33 15.33 27.70
C VAL A 173 -3.80 14.92 27.67
N VAL A 174 -4.37 14.66 26.49
CA VAL A 174 -5.76 14.23 26.38
C VAL A 174 -5.97 12.87 27.07
N GLN A 175 -5.02 11.94 26.93
CA GLN A 175 -5.09 10.65 27.62
C GLN A 175 -5.11 10.83 29.15
N VAL A 176 -4.26 11.70 29.69
CA VAL A 176 -4.25 12.03 31.12
C VAL A 176 -5.61 12.63 31.54
N VAL A 177 -6.14 13.59 30.78
CA VAL A 177 -7.45 14.19 31.05
C VAL A 177 -8.57 13.14 31.07
N ILE A 178 -8.57 12.21 30.12
CA ILE A 178 -9.56 11.12 30.05
C ILE A 178 -9.49 10.23 31.30
N VAL A 179 -8.30 9.84 31.74
CA VAL A 179 -8.14 8.95 32.91
C VAL A 179 -8.51 9.65 34.23
N PHE A 180 -8.25 10.95 34.38
CA PHE A 180 -8.51 11.67 35.63
C PHE A 180 -9.93 12.26 35.75
N ILE A 181 -10.52 12.70 34.63
CA ILE A 181 -11.78 13.45 34.57
C ILE A 181 -12.86 12.68 33.79
N GLY A 182 -12.48 11.88 32.79
CA GLY A 182 -13.38 11.22 31.85
C GLY A 182 -14.12 9.98 32.37
N GLY A 183 -14.12 9.71 33.67
CA GLY A 183 -14.58 8.44 34.24
C GLY A 183 -16.00 8.03 33.86
N ALA A 184 -16.96 8.97 33.89
CA ALA A 184 -18.35 8.68 33.57
C ALA A 184 -18.59 8.36 32.07
N ALA A 185 -17.90 9.07 31.17
CA ALA A 185 -18.08 8.93 29.73
C ALA A 185 -17.29 7.74 29.16
N PHE A 186 -16.08 7.52 29.66
CA PHE A 186 -15.17 6.47 29.17
C PHE A 186 -15.23 5.18 30.01
N GLN A 187 -16.03 5.13 31.08
CA GLN A 187 -16.07 4.01 32.03
C GLN A 187 -14.67 3.68 32.55
N VAL A 188 -13.92 4.72 32.92
CA VAL A 188 -12.56 4.62 33.46
C VAL A 188 -12.52 5.03 34.92
N THR A 189 -11.71 4.36 35.71
CA THR A 189 -11.49 4.68 37.12
C THR A 189 -10.16 5.38 37.32
N ARG A 190 -10.07 6.23 38.34
CA ARG A 190 -8.80 6.90 38.65
C ARG A 190 -7.78 5.86 39.09
N MET A 191 -6.71 5.75 38.31
CA MET A 191 -5.59 4.85 38.61
C MET A 191 -4.56 5.49 39.53
N GLY A 192 -3.96 4.68 40.40
CA GLY A 192 -2.81 5.07 41.20
C GLY A 192 -1.55 5.26 40.35
N GLY A 193 -0.55 5.94 40.92
CA GLY A 193 0.72 6.21 40.22
C GLY A 193 1.50 4.94 39.84
N ARG A 194 1.33 3.85 40.59
CA ARG A 194 1.96 2.55 40.31
C ARG A 194 1.38 1.92 39.04
N GLU A 195 0.06 1.83 38.96
CA GLU A 195 -0.67 1.27 37.82
C GLU A 195 -0.41 2.10 36.56
N TRP A 196 -0.34 3.43 36.72
CA TRP A 196 0.02 4.33 35.63
C TRP A 196 1.44 4.06 35.11
N GLY A 197 2.42 3.93 36.01
CA GLY A 197 3.80 3.58 35.67
C GLY A 197 3.91 2.23 34.95
N ILE A 198 3.15 1.22 35.39
CA ILE A 198 3.09 -0.10 34.72
C ILE A 198 2.55 0.05 33.30
N SER A 199 1.44 0.78 33.13
CA SER A 199 0.84 0.98 31.80
C SER A 199 1.76 1.73 30.82
N LEU A 200 2.48 2.74 31.31
CA LEU A 200 3.48 3.45 30.53
C LEU A 200 4.67 2.54 30.18
N GLY A 201 5.15 1.75 31.13
CA GLY A 201 6.26 0.82 30.93
C GLY A 201 5.95 -0.25 29.89
N LEU A 202 4.76 -0.85 29.95
CA LEU A 202 4.30 -1.82 28.96
C LEU A 202 4.18 -1.20 27.57
N GLY A 203 3.61 0.01 27.47
CA GLY A 203 3.61 0.76 26.22
C GLY A 203 5.03 1.00 25.70
N ALA A 204 5.94 1.43 26.58
CA ALA A 204 7.30 1.80 26.21
C ALA A 204 8.12 0.61 25.69
N VAL A 205 7.82 -0.63 26.11
CA VAL A 205 8.44 -1.86 25.59
C VAL A 205 8.16 -2.05 24.09
N SER A 206 7.09 -1.47 23.55
CA SER A 206 6.84 -1.50 22.10
C SER A 206 7.90 -0.74 21.29
N LEU A 207 8.59 0.26 21.86
CA LEU A 207 9.69 0.97 21.20
C LEU A 207 10.91 0.07 20.91
N PRO A 208 11.57 -0.55 21.92
CA PRO A 208 12.70 -1.45 21.66
C PRO A 208 12.27 -2.70 20.91
N LEU A 209 11.02 -3.15 21.05
CA LEU A 209 10.51 -4.23 20.20
C LEU A 209 10.52 -3.80 18.73
N GLY A 210 10.09 -2.57 18.44
CA GLY A 210 10.09 -2.01 17.11
C GLY A 210 11.47 -1.89 16.47
N THR A 211 12.51 -1.61 17.27
CA THR A 211 13.91 -1.62 16.79
C THR A 211 14.44 -3.03 16.61
N LEU A 212 14.10 -3.96 17.52
CA LEU A 212 14.49 -5.37 17.44
C LEU A 212 13.93 -6.05 16.19
N ILE A 213 12.69 -5.75 15.81
CA ILE A 213 12.06 -6.29 14.60
C ILE A 213 12.86 -5.91 13.34
N ARG A 214 13.49 -4.72 13.32
CA ARG A 214 14.31 -4.27 12.18
C ARG A 214 15.61 -5.06 12.05
N LEU A 215 16.14 -5.58 13.15
CA LEU A 215 17.34 -6.43 13.17
C LEU A 215 17.05 -7.82 12.58
N LEU A 216 15.82 -8.30 12.67
CA LEU A 216 15.46 -9.63 12.19
C LEU A 216 15.62 -9.77 10.66
N PRO A 217 16.20 -10.89 10.17
CA PRO A 217 16.39 -11.14 8.74
C PRO A 217 15.03 -11.30 8.02
N ASN A 218 14.97 -10.91 6.75
CA ASN A 218 13.71 -10.87 5.99
C ASN A 218 13.32 -12.23 5.38
N GLU A 219 14.29 -13.11 5.13
CA GLU A 219 14.06 -14.40 4.45
C GLU A 219 12.98 -15.30 5.06
N PRO A 220 12.92 -15.54 6.40
CA PRO A 220 11.88 -16.41 6.96
C PRO A 220 10.49 -15.77 6.88
N PHE A 221 10.41 -14.45 7.06
CA PHE A 221 9.14 -13.71 7.02
C PHE A 221 8.60 -13.58 5.59
N GLU A 222 9.48 -13.36 4.63
CA GLU A 222 9.10 -13.30 3.21
C GLU A 222 8.48 -14.62 2.74
N ARG A 223 9.10 -15.76 3.10
CA ARG A 223 8.53 -17.08 2.82
C ARG A 223 7.16 -17.28 3.48
N PHE A 224 7.02 -16.85 4.74
CA PHE A 224 5.75 -16.92 5.46
C PHE A 224 4.66 -16.05 4.81
N PHE A 225 4.98 -14.81 4.41
CA PHE A 225 4.02 -13.91 3.78
C PHE A 225 3.67 -14.31 2.34
N ILE A 226 4.61 -14.89 1.59
CA ILE A 226 4.34 -15.50 0.27
C ILE A 226 3.42 -16.72 0.44
N TRP A 227 3.67 -17.54 1.46
CA TRP A 227 2.79 -18.66 1.80
C TRP A 227 1.37 -18.17 2.16
N LEU A 228 1.26 -17.09 2.92
CA LEU A 228 -0.01 -16.43 3.25
C LEU A 228 -0.65 -15.67 2.06
N ARG A 229 -0.05 -15.70 0.86
CA ARG A 229 -0.44 -14.94 -0.36
C ARG A 229 -0.55 -13.42 -0.16
N LEU A 230 0.14 -12.85 0.84
CA LEU A 230 0.16 -11.40 1.09
C LEU A 230 1.17 -10.64 0.22
N LEU A 231 2.16 -11.34 -0.34
CA LEU A 231 3.17 -10.78 -1.23
C LEU A 231 3.15 -11.48 -2.60
N PRO A 232 3.29 -10.72 -3.71
CA PRO A 232 3.51 -11.30 -5.03
C PRO A 232 4.77 -12.18 -5.01
N ARG A 233 4.71 -13.33 -5.69
CA ARG A 233 5.88 -14.21 -5.80
C ARG A 233 6.98 -13.47 -6.58
N PRO A 234 8.23 -13.44 -6.09
CA PRO A 234 9.33 -12.79 -6.80
C PRO A 234 9.65 -13.44 -8.16
N GLU A 235 9.13 -14.65 -8.41
CA GLU A 235 9.30 -15.42 -9.65
C GLU A 235 8.26 -15.11 -10.74
N GLU A 236 7.22 -14.31 -10.46
CA GLU A 236 6.27 -13.91 -11.49
C GLU A 236 6.87 -12.78 -12.34
N LEU A 237 7.17 -13.09 -13.60
CA LEU A 237 7.50 -12.09 -14.63
C LEU A 237 6.42 -11.01 -14.63
N PRO A 238 6.78 -9.72 -14.80
CA PRO A 238 5.79 -8.66 -14.89
C PRO A 238 4.82 -8.99 -16.03
N THR A 239 3.62 -9.41 -15.69
CA THR A 239 2.54 -9.56 -16.66
C THR A 239 2.15 -8.15 -17.08
N VAL A 240 2.75 -7.68 -18.17
CA VAL A 240 2.13 -6.62 -18.95
C VAL A 240 0.78 -7.18 -19.35
N ARG A 241 -0.29 -6.72 -18.70
CA ARG A 241 -1.66 -7.00 -19.14
C ARG A 241 -1.74 -6.65 -20.63
N PRO A 242 -1.84 -7.63 -21.55
CA PRO A 242 -1.85 -7.35 -23.00
C PRO A 242 -3.02 -6.43 -23.37
N ASP A 243 -4.10 -6.49 -22.58
CA ASP A 243 -5.30 -5.66 -22.62
C ASP A 243 -5.02 -4.14 -22.46
N ALA A 244 -3.96 -3.75 -21.73
CA ALA A 244 -3.58 -2.33 -21.64
C ALA A 244 -2.82 -1.86 -22.90
N ALA A 245 -2.07 -2.75 -23.56
CA ALA A 245 -1.36 -2.43 -24.79
C ALA A 245 -2.30 -2.40 -26.01
N GLU A 246 -3.29 -3.29 -26.04
CA GLU A 246 -4.32 -3.37 -27.09
C GLU A 246 -5.24 -2.13 -27.11
N TRP A 247 -5.64 -1.63 -25.95
CA TRP A 247 -6.46 -0.41 -25.87
C TRP A 247 -5.66 0.83 -26.29
N ASN A 248 -4.37 0.89 -25.95
CA ASN A 248 -3.49 1.98 -26.34
C ASN A 248 -3.25 1.99 -27.87
N SER A 249 -3.01 0.83 -28.48
CA SER A 249 -2.82 0.73 -29.93
C SER A 249 -4.11 1.06 -30.71
N ALA A 250 -5.28 0.66 -30.20
CA ALA A 250 -6.58 1.04 -30.78
C ALA A 250 -6.85 2.55 -30.69
N ILE A 251 -6.52 3.20 -29.56
CA ILE A 251 -6.61 4.67 -29.43
C ILE A 251 -5.66 5.36 -30.41
N GLU A 252 -4.42 4.89 -30.51
CA GLU A 252 -3.40 5.49 -31.39
C GLU A 252 -3.82 5.40 -32.87
N LEU A 253 -4.33 4.25 -33.30
CA LEU A 253 -4.83 4.05 -34.66
C LEU A 253 -6.04 4.94 -34.98
N VAL A 254 -6.93 5.16 -34.01
CA VAL A 254 -8.07 6.08 -34.16
C VAL A 254 -7.61 7.54 -34.20
N ARG A 255 -6.62 7.90 -33.37
CA ARG A 255 -6.02 9.24 -33.36
C ARG A 255 -5.35 9.56 -34.69
N ASP A 256 -4.61 8.60 -35.27
CA ASP A 256 -3.93 8.78 -36.55
C ASP A 256 -4.91 8.85 -37.72
N ASN A 257 -5.98 8.04 -37.71
CA ASN A 257 -7.03 8.13 -38.72
C ASN A 257 -7.86 9.41 -38.62
N LEU A 258 -8.08 9.94 -37.42
CA LEU A 258 -8.71 11.25 -37.22
C LEU A 258 -7.78 12.38 -37.66
N ALA A 259 -6.47 12.26 -37.46
CA ALA A 259 -5.47 13.21 -37.94
C ALA A 259 -5.41 13.23 -39.47
N THR A 260 -5.43 12.08 -40.14
CA THR A 260 -5.49 12.00 -41.60
C THR A 260 -6.81 12.52 -42.15
N PHE A 261 -7.95 12.23 -41.51
CA PHE A 261 -9.25 12.77 -41.91
C PHE A 261 -9.37 14.28 -41.70
N THR A 262 -8.81 14.82 -40.62
CA THR A 262 -8.77 16.27 -40.37
C THR A 262 -7.82 16.97 -41.34
N ASN A 263 -6.73 16.33 -41.76
CA ASN A 263 -5.86 16.85 -42.83
C ASN A 263 -6.54 16.80 -44.21
N LEU A 264 -7.27 15.73 -44.54
CA LEU A 264 -8.03 15.60 -45.79
C LEU A 264 -9.23 16.55 -45.85
N ARG A 265 -9.93 16.78 -44.74
CA ARG A 265 -11.07 17.70 -44.67
C ARG A 265 -10.63 19.16 -44.47
N GLY A 266 -9.45 19.37 -43.87
CA GLY A 266 -8.84 20.67 -43.60
C GLY A 266 -8.06 21.29 -44.76
N GLY A 267 -7.73 20.50 -45.79
CA GLY A 267 -7.06 20.99 -47.01
C GLY A 267 -7.84 22.06 -47.79
N ARG A 268 -9.16 22.17 -47.60
CA ARG A 268 -9.99 23.21 -48.25
C ARG A 268 -10.42 24.36 -47.31
N VAL A 269 -10.10 24.30 -46.02
CA VAL A 269 -10.53 25.33 -45.03
C VAL A 269 -9.38 26.25 -44.61
N ARG A 270 -8.15 26.01 -45.06
CA ARG A 270 -7.01 26.92 -44.85
C ARG A 270 -7.02 28.19 -45.74
N SER A 271 -8.04 28.39 -46.57
CA SER A 271 -8.15 29.57 -47.44
C SER A 271 -8.89 30.76 -46.80
N SER A 272 -9.60 30.61 -45.67
CA SER A 272 -10.23 31.77 -45.01
C SER A 272 -9.40 32.27 -43.83
N SER A 273 -8.77 33.42 -44.02
CA SER A 273 -7.93 34.14 -43.05
C SER A 273 -8.66 34.66 -41.79
N PHE A 274 -9.89 34.21 -41.52
CA PHE A 274 -10.75 34.82 -40.50
C PHE A 274 -10.87 34.03 -39.18
N VAL A 275 -10.32 32.81 -39.08
CA VAL A 275 -10.47 31.95 -37.88
C VAL A 275 -9.18 31.88 -37.04
N GLY A 276 -8.25 32.83 -37.24
CA GLY A 276 -6.97 32.89 -36.53
C GLY A 276 -7.00 33.57 -35.16
N LYS A 277 -8.09 34.22 -34.74
CA LYS A 277 -8.07 35.12 -33.58
C LYS A 277 -8.83 34.71 -32.32
N SER A 278 -9.46 33.53 -32.26
CA SER A 278 -10.32 33.16 -31.11
C SER A 278 -9.87 31.93 -30.30
N ARG A 279 -8.68 31.35 -30.53
CA ARG A 279 -8.25 30.13 -29.82
C ARG A 279 -7.13 30.32 -28.79
N SER A 280 -6.61 31.52 -28.62
CA SER A 280 -5.59 31.83 -27.60
C SER A 280 -6.16 32.24 -26.22
N ALA A 281 -7.49 32.23 -26.04
CA ALA A 281 -8.14 32.75 -24.82
C ALA A 281 -8.88 31.70 -23.97
N ARG A 282 -8.63 30.39 -24.13
CA ARG A 282 -9.21 29.37 -23.24
C ARG A 282 -8.14 28.50 -22.61
N LEU A 283 -7.77 28.88 -21.40
CA LEU A 283 -7.04 28.06 -20.43
C LEU A 283 -7.70 26.68 -20.32
N GLN A 284 -6.86 25.65 -20.27
CA GLN A 284 -7.24 24.25 -20.10
C GLN A 284 -7.94 24.03 -18.77
N GLU A 285 -9.26 23.91 -18.83
CA GLU A 285 -10.04 23.25 -17.80
C GLU A 285 -10.14 21.76 -18.16
N TYR A 286 -9.85 20.88 -17.20
CA TYR A 286 -9.93 19.42 -17.31
C TYR A 286 -11.34 19.01 -17.76
N ARG A 287 -11.58 18.95 -19.08
CA ARG A 287 -12.88 18.58 -19.63
C ARG A 287 -13.03 17.07 -19.56
N LYS A 288 -13.65 16.58 -18.48
CA LYS A 288 -14.27 15.25 -18.46
C LYS A 288 -15.18 15.17 -19.68
N VAL A 289 -14.81 14.32 -20.63
CA VAL A 289 -15.62 14.07 -21.83
C VAL A 289 -16.88 13.35 -21.35
N PRO A 290 -18.08 13.94 -21.50
CA PRO A 290 -19.29 13.29 -21.00
C PRO A 290 -19.55 12.02 -21.83
N LEU A 291 -19.97 10.94 -21.17
CA LEU A 291 -20.29 9.62 -21.75
C LEU A 291 -21.09 9.63 -23.09
N PRO A 292 -22.01 10.58 -23.35
CA PRO A 292 -22.71 10.65 -24.64
C PRO A 292 -21.76 10.86 -25.84
N SER A 293 -20.64 11.55 -25.66
CA SER A 293 -19.66 11.81 -26.73
C SER A 293 -18.88 10.56 -27.13
N ILE A 294 -18.71 9.61 -26.22
CA ILE A 294 -18.07 8.31 -26.49
C ILE A 294 -19.01 7.45 -27.33
N MET A 295 -20.31 7.43 -27.01
CA MET A 295 -21.32 6.66 -27.75
C MET A 295 -21.52 7.16 -29.19
N THR A 296 -21.29 8.44 -29.47
CA THR A 296 -21.36 8.97 -30.84
C THR A 296 -20.19 8.56 -31.73
N MET A 297 -19.07 8.05 -31.16
CA MET A 297 -17.92 7.54 -31.91
C MET A 297 -17.99 6.03 -32.19
N VAL A 298 -18.85 5.29 -31.49
CA VAL A 298 -19.01 3.83 -31.65
C VAL A 298 -19.49 3.43 -33.05
N PRO A 299 -20.45 4.13 -33.69
CA PRO A 299 -20.85 3.80 -35.06
C PRO A 299 -19.72 4.00 -36.07
N THR A 300 -18.85 4.98 -35.84
CA THR A 300 -17.70 5.25 -36.71
C THR A 300 -16.63 4.17 -36.56
N LEU A 301 -16.42 3.67 -35.34
CA LEU A 301 -15.55 2.52 -35.06
C LEU A 301 -16.03 1.25 -35.76
N ILE A 302 -17.33 0.95 -35.68
CA ILE A 302 -17.91 -0.27 -36.29
C ILE A 302 -17.98 -0.17 -37.83
N ALA A 303 -18.30 0.99 -38.38
CA ALA A 303 -18.29 1.18 -39.83
C ALA A 303 -16.87 1.11 -40.42
N SER A 304 -15.86 1.58 -39.68
CA SER A 304 -14.46 1.51 -40.10
C SER A 304 -13.89 0.08 -40.08
N SER A 305 -14.37 -0.78 -39.18
CA SER A 305 -13.96 -2.18 -39.15
C SER A 305 -14.59 -3.00 -40.28
N ILE A 306 -15.80 -2.68 -40.73
CA ILE A 306 -16.48 -3.41 -41.81
C ILE A 306 -16.00 -2.96 -43.20
N GLY A 307 -15.69 -1.67 -43.39
CA GLY A 307 -15.22 -1.14 -44.68
C GLY A 307 -13.74 -1.43 -45.01
N ALA A 308 -12.94 -1.83 -44.01
CA ALA A 308 -11.49 -2.05 -44.13
C ALA A 308 -11.08 -3.53 -44.26
N GLY A 309 -11.97 -4.41 -44.74
CA GLY A 309 -11.60 -5.78 -45.10
C GLY A 309 -11.18 -6.66 -43.92
N TRP A 310 -11.91 -6.59 -42.80
CA TRP A 310 -11.69 -7.50 -41.69
C TRP A 310 -12.14 -8.92 -42.07
N ALA A 311 -11.19 -9.78 -42.43
CA ALA A 311 -11.38 -11.23 -42.53
C ALA A 311 -10.96 -11.88 -41.20
N PRO A 312 -11.68 -12.91 -40.70
CA PRO A 312 -11.26 -13.63 -39.49
C PRO A 312 -9.88 -14.23 -39.73
N GLN A 313 -8.88 -13.80 -38.95
CA GLN A 313 -7.49 -14.21 -39.11
C GLN A 313 -7.33 -15.70 -38.80
N ALA A 314 -6.94 -16.47 -39.81
CA ALA A 314 -6.58 -17.87 -39.68
C ALA A 314 -5.36 -18.03 -38.75
N ARG A 315 -5.39 -19.07 -37.90
CA ARG A 315 -4.28 -19.50 -37.04
C ARG A 315 -2.98 -19.55 -37.88
N GLY A 316 -1.88 -19.06 -37.29
CA GLY A 316 -0.58 -18.98 -37.95
C GLY A 316 -0.22 -20.22 -38.77
N SER A 317 0.34 -20.00 -39.95
CA SER A 317 0.87 -21.06 -40.81
C SER A 317 2.01 -21.78 -40.08
N LEU A 318 2.08 -23.11 -40.23
CA LEU A 318 3.16 -23.96 -39.70
C LEU A 318 4.57 -23.47 -40.10
N SER A 319 4.67 -22.70 -41.18
CA SER A 319 5.92 -22.15 -41.70
C SER A 319 6.41 -20.88 -40.99
N ASP A 320 5.55 -20.17 -40.25
CA ASP A 320 5.96 -18.95 -39.52
C ASP A 320 5.04 -18.69 -38.31
N PRO A 321 5.29 -19.40 -37.19
CA PRO A 321 4.55 -19.19 -35.95
C PRO A 321 4.99 -17.95 -35.17
N ALA A 322 6.04 -17.23 -35.60
CA ALA A 322 6.65 -16.13 -34.86
C ALA A 322 6.19 -14.72 -35.32
N ARG A 323 5.50 -14.63 -36.47
CA ARG A 323 5.08 -13.36 -37.08
C ARG A 323 4.28 -12.42 -36.17
N TYR A 324 3.60 -12.96 -35.15
CA TYR A 324 2.74 -12.18 -34.24
C TYR A 324 3.12 -12.30 -32.77
N ASP A 325 4.00 -13.24 -32.41
CA ASP A 325 4.49 -13.41 -31.04
C ASP A 325 6.00 -13.72 -31.07
N PRO A 326 6.85 -12.69 -31.02
CA PRO A 326 8.30 -12.87 -31.06
C PRO A 326 8.83 -13.66 -29.84
N SER A 327 8.05 -13.78 -28.75
CA SER A 327 8.45 -14.53 -27.56
C SER A 327 8.52 -16.05 -27.82
N ARG A 328 7.71 -16.56 -28.77
CA ARG A 328 7.75 -17.98 -29.18
C ARG A 328 9.01 -18.34 -29.98
N SER A 329 9.57 -17.40 -30.74
CA SER A 329 10.84 -17.60 -31.46
C SER A 329 12.02 -17.73 -30.49
N SER A 330 12.04 -16.91 -29.44
CA SER A 330 13.05 -17.00 -28.37
C SER A 330 12.94 -18.27 -27.53
N ALA A 331 11.73 -18.82 -27.35
CA ALA A 331 11.54 -20.12 -26.68
C ALA A 331 12.07 -21.28 -27.54
N ALA A 332 11.83 -21.26 -28.85
CA ALA A 332 12.37 -22.26 -29.79
C ALA A 332 13.91 -22.21 -29.90
N LEU A 333 14.51 -21.02 -29.73
CA LEU A 333 15.96 -20.81 -29.65
C LEU A 333 16.56 -21.51 -28.41
N TRP A 334 15.83 -21.53 -27.29
CA TRP A 334 16.25 -22.17 -26.04
C TRP A 334 16.11 -23.70 -26.09
N GLU A 335 15.19 -24.23 -26.90
CA GLU A 335 15.04 -25.66 -27.21
C GLU A 335 16.04 -26.17 -28.27
N GLY A 336 16.94 -25.32 -28.78
CA GLY A 336 17.99 -25.70 -29.72
C GLY A 336 17.49 -26.01 -31.14
N LYS A 337 16.27 -25.60 -31.50
CA LYS A 337 15.70 -25.79 -32.85
C LYS A 337 16.07 -24.59 -33.71
N PHE A 338 17.15 -24.71 -34.48
CA PHE A 338 17.59 -23.70 -35.43
C PHE A 338 16.88 -23.91 -36.78
N GLN A 339 16.15 -22.90 -37.26
CA GLN A 339 15.64 -22.88 -38.64
C GLN A 339 16.52 -21.95 -39.46
N ILE A 340 17.22 -22.52 -40.44
CA ILE A 340 18.08 -21.78 -41.38
C ILE A 340 17.23 -21.34 -42.57
N HIS A 341 17.42 -20.10 -43.02
CA HIS A 341 16.66 -19.54 -44.15
C HIS A 341 16.93 -20.37 -45.43
N PRO A 342 15.91 -20.70 -46.24
CA PRO A 342 16.05 -21.60 -47.40
C PRO A 342 17.02 -21.09 -48.48
N ASP A 343 17.27 -19.78 -48.53
CA ASP A 343 18.23 -19.15 -49.47
C ASP A 343 19.68 -19.10 -48.96
N THR A 344 19.97 -19.72 -47.81
CA THR A 344 21.33 -19.73 -47.25
C THR A 344 22.20 -20.67 -48.08
N LYS A 345 23.35 -20.20 -48.57
CA LYS A 345 24.24 -20.98 -49.43
C LYS A 345 24.82 -22.18 -48.65
N PRO A 346 24.97 -23.36 -49.27
CA PRO A 346 25.51 -24.56 -48.62
C PRO A 346 26.93 -24.40 -48.04
N ASP A 347 27.67 -23.40 -48.53
CA ASP A 347 29.05 -23.10 -48.16
C ASP A 347 29.16 -22.19 -46.92
N ASP A 348 28.03 -21.73 -46.36
CA ASP A 348 28.01 -20.87 -45.19
C ASP A 348 28.38 -21.67 -43.92
N PRO A 349 29.31 -21.18 -43.07
CA PRO A 349 29.69 -21.85 -41.82
C PRO A 349 28.51 -22.12 -40.87
N ILE A 350 27.41 -21.36 -40.96
CA ILE A 350 26.20 -21.60 -40.18
C ILE A 350 25.45 -22.86 -40.67
N PHE A 351 25.41 -23.09 -41.99
CA PHE A 351 24.78 -24.26 -42.58
C PHE A 351 25.59 -25.54 -42.30
N GLN A 352 26.93 -25.47 -42.36
CA GLN A 352 27.78 -26.63 -42.06
C GLN A 352 27.74 -27.05 -40.59
N ASN A 353 27.60 -26.10 -39.67
CA ASN A 353 27.56 -26.41 -38.24
C ASN A 353 26.18 -26.94 -37.81
N TRP A 354 25.09 -26.37 -38.33
CA TRP A 354 23.74 -26.61 -37.79
C TRP A 354 22.70 -27.11 -38.81
N GLY A 355 23.00 -27.12 -40.12
CA GLY A 355 22.07 -27.53 -41.18
C GLY A 355 21.81 -29.04 -41.30
N GLY A 356 22.56 -29.88 -40.55
CA GLY A 356 22.44 -31.34 -40.57
C GLY A 356 21.74 -31.98 -39.36
N ARG A 357 21.21 -31.18 -38.43
CA ARG A 357 20.48 -31.68 -37.25
C ARG A 357 19.01 -31.24 -37.32
N GLY A 358 18.30 -31.80 -38.29
CA GLY A 358 16.83 -31.74 -38.41
C GLY A 358 16.23 -33.08 -38.01
#